data_AF-A0A521WUA3-F1
#
_entry.id   AF-A0A521WUA3-F1
#
_cell.length_a   1.000
_cell.length_b   1.000
_cell.length_c   1.000
_cell.angle_alpha   90.00
_cell.angle_beta   90.00
_cell.angle_gamma   90.00
#
_symmetry.space_group_name_H-M   'P 1'
#
loop_
_entity.id
_entity.type
_entity.pdbx_description
1 polymer ?
#
loop_
_entity_poly.entity_id
_entity_poly.type
_entity_poly.pdbx_seq_one_letter_code
_entity_poly.pdbx_strand_id
1 'polypeptide(L)'
;MIAPTAAAARRGRRILTLESHLRAQYGMASACIAVLAITGLAQKFDSWWIARQVLDAAGGIENVQLVHRVAGGALILVGFYHLALVMTAALALGEQGPLRMVPTPADVVAAVRAWLSFFGLGIRPAPGSGAHYLQKLDYWFWGWSMGLMTLTGVINLVPFRAERILSADLVLAALRTHSDASIIVAAWVLVVHVAYSGLAPSLFRGAEPAPVPAGPDPAEARVASLRPAAPESAAAGIAPVAEHGRLDAAASEDWEAAP
;
A
#
# COMPACT_ATOMS: atom_id res chain seq x y z
N MET A 1 -5.42 -15.00 35.21
CA MET A 1 -5.46 -13.75 34.44
C MET A 1 -4.13 -13.03 34.67
N ILE A 2 -3.17 -13.14 33.75
CA ILE A 2 -1.80 -12.62 33.95
C ILE A 2 -1.79 -11.16 33.47
N ALA A 3 -1.54 -10.21 34.38
CA ALA A 3 -1.41 -8.81 34.03
C ALA A 3 -0.24 -8.61 33.05
N PRO A 4 -0.40 -7.81 31.97
CA PRO A 4 0.68 -7.57 31.03
C PRO A 4 1.85 -6.90 31.75
N THR A 5 3.07 -7.36 31.46
CA THR A 5 4.28 -6.78 32.04
C THR A 5 4.36 -5.28 31.72
N ALA A 6 4.98 -4.48 32.60
CA ALA A 6 5.12 -3.04 32.38
C ALA A 6 5.84 -2.69 31.06
N ALA A 7 6.61 -3.63 30.49
CA ALA A 7 7.20 -3.54 29.16
C ALA A 7 6.17 -3.75 28.03
N ALA A 8 5.29 -4.75 28.16
CA ALA A 8 4.21 -5.00 27.21
C ALA A 8 3.20 -3.84 27.16
N ALA A 9 2.83 -3.28 28.31
CA ALA A 9 1.97 -2.10 28.37
C ALA A 9 2.61 -0.85 27.74
N ARG A 10 3.93 -0.66 27.92
CA ARG A 10 4.69 0.43 27.27
C ARG A 10 4.78 0.25 25.75
N ARG A 11 4.98 -0.97 25.27
CA ARG A 11 5.00 -1.29 23.84
C ARG A 11 3.62 -1.08 23.20
N GLY A 12 2.56 -1.53 23.85
CA GLY A 12 1.17 -1.34 23.38
C GLY A 12 0.80 0.14 23.21
N ARG A 13 1.10 0.98 24.21
CA ARG A 13 0.88 2.43 24.08
C ARG A 13 1.68 3.05 22.94
N ARG A 14 2.93 2.63 22.74
CA ARG A 14 3.79 3.14 21.66
C ARG A 14 3.22 2.81 20.27
N ILE A 15 2.69 1.60 20.08
CA ILE A 15 2.06 1.19 18.83
C ILE A 15 0.81 2.03 18.55
N LEU A 16 -0.07 2.18 19.54
CA LEU A 16 -1.29 3.00 19.39
C LEU A 16 -0.96 4.47 19.07
N THR A 17 0.09 5.03 19.68
CA THR A 17 0.53 6.39 19.32
C THR A 17 1.01 6.46 17.88
N LEU A 18 1.86 5.51 17.43
CA LEU A 18 2.36 5.49 16.05
C LEU A 18 1.22 5.36 15.04
N GLU A 19 0.25 4.48 15.30
CA GLU A 19 -0.94 4.34 14.45
C GLU A 19 -1.75 5.63 14.36
N SER A 20 -1.93 6.35 15.48
CA SER A 20 -2.63 7.64 15.47
C SER A 20 -1.89 8.70 14.65
N HIS A 21 -0.56 8.76 14.77
CA HIS A 21 0.29 9.65 13.98
C HIS A 21 0.20 9.33 12.48
N LEU A 22 0.21 8.05 12.12
CA LEU A 22 0.10 7.60 10.72
C LEU A 22 -1.27 7.93 10.11
N ARG A 23 -2.36 7.71 10.85
CA ARG A 23 -3.71 8.04 10.40
C ARG A 23 -3.91 9.54 10.22
N ALA A 24 -3.39 10.34 11.14
CA ALA A 24 -3.42 11.80 11.04
C ALA A 24 -2.60 12.30 9.83
N GLN A 25 -1.40 11.74 9.61
CA GLN A 25 -0.59 12.05 8.43
C GLN A 25 -1.30 11.71 7.14
N TYR A 26 -1.92 10.52 7.06
CA TYR A 26 -2.68 10.12 5.88
C TYR A 26 -3.84 11.09 5.60
N GLY A 27 -4.67 11.38 6.60
CA GLY A 27 -5.79 12.31 6.45
C GLY A 27 -5.36 13.72 6.01
N MET A 28 -4.28 14.24 6.60
CA MET A 28 -3.72 15.54 6.21
C MET A 28 -3.16 15.50 4.78
N ALA A 29 -2.39 14.47 4.43
CA ALA A 29 -1.83 14.32 3.09
C ALA A 29 -2.93 14.23 2.03
N SER A 30 -3.98 13.42 2.26
CA SER A 30 -5.12 13.32 1.36
C SER A 30 -5.84 14.66 1.16
N ALA A 31 -6.05 15.42 2.24
CA ALA A 31 -6.66 16.75 2.16
C ALA A 31 -5.80 17.73 1.35
N CYS A 32 -4.48 17.78 1.61
CA CYS A 32 -3.57 18.62 0.85
C CYS A 32 -3.51 18.24 -0.63
N ILE A 33 -3.44 16.94 -0.95
CA ILE A 33 -3.43 16.45 -2.34
C ILE A 33 -4.72 16.84 -3.06
N ALA A 34 -5.89 16.70 -2.41
CA ALA A 34 -7.15 17.11 -3.01
C ALA A 34 -7.16 18.61 -3.34
N VAL A 35 -6.72 19.46 -2.41
CA VAL A 35 -6.61 20.91 -2.63
C VAL A 35 -5.63 21.22 -3.76
N LEU A 36 -4.45 20.59 -3.76
CA LEU A 36 -3.43 20.77 -4.80
C LEU A 36 -3.92 20.32 -6.18
N ALA A 37 -4.63 19.20 -6.27
CA ALA A 37 -5.19 18.71 -7.52
C ALA A 37 -6.25 19.67 -8.07
N ILE A 38 -7.19 20.12 -7.22
CA ILE A 38 -8.25 21.07 -7.62
C ILE A 38 -7.64 22.40 -8.09
N THR A 39 -6.80 23.01 -7.26
CA THR A 39 -6.19 24.31 -7.56
C THR A 39 -5.18 24.23 -8.71
N GLY A 40 -4.43 23.14 -8.84
CA GLY A 40 -3.45 22.95 -9.91
C GLY A 40 -4.10 22.69 -11.27
N LEU A 41 -5.12 21.83 -11.32
CA LEU A 41 -5.87 21.58 -12.55
C LEU A 41 -6.64 22.82 -13.00
N ALA A 42 -7.20 23.59 -12.07
CA ALA A 42 -7.87 24.84 -12.39
C ALA A 42 -6.92 25.88 -13.00
N GLN A 43 -5.67 25.96 -12.51
CA GLN A 43 -4.63 26.82 -13.11
C GLN A 43 -4.20 26.34 -14.51
N LYS A 44 -4.11 25.01 -14.73
CA LYS A 44 -3.66 24.45 -16.02
C LYS A 44 -4.73 24.55 -17.10
N PHE A 45 -5.99 24.34 -16.75
CA PHE A 45 -7.12 24.30 -17.67
C PHE A 45 -8.09 25.46 -17.45
N ASP A 46 -7.55 26.67 -17.26
CA ASP A 46 -8.30 27.91 -16.99
C ASP A 46 -9.43 28.22 -17.98
N SER A 47 -9.28 27.77 -19.23
CA SER A 47 -10.28 27.89 -20.30
C SER A 47 -11.46 26.91 -20.20
N TRP A 48 -11.41 25.94 -19.29
CA TRP A 48 -12.51 25.00 -19.06
C TRP A 48 -13.56 25.58 -18.11
N TRP A 49 -14.83 25.20 -18.31
CA TRP A 49 -15.93 25.76 -17.53
C TRP A 49 -15.80 25.44 -16.03
N ILE A 50 -15.41 24.22 -15.66
CA ILE A 50 -15.21 23.82 -14.25
C ILE A 50 -14.08 24.61 -13.60
N ALA A 51 -12.98 24.81 -14.34
CA ALA A 51 -11.85 25.58 -13.85
C ALA A 51 -12.25 27.03 -13.56
N ARG A 52 -12.99 27.67 -14.47
CA ARG A 52 -13.55 29.02 -14.24
C ARG A 52 -14.37 29.11 -12.96
N GLN A 53 -15.24 28.13 -12.69
CA GLN A 53 -16.02 28.11 -11.44
C GLN A 53 -15.12 28.05 -10.20
N VAL A 54 -14.02 27.30 -10.26
CA VAL A 54 -13.03 27.23 -9.16
C VAL A 54 -12.30 28.57 -9.00
N LEU A 55 -11.87 29.19 -10.10
CA LEU A 55 -11.21 30.50 -10.07
C LEU A 55 -12.14 31.58 -9.50
N ASP A 56 -13.40 31.62 -9.96
CA ASP A 56 -14.41 32.59 -9.53
C ASP A 56 -14.78 32.40 -8.06
N ALA A 57 -14.98 31.15 -7.62
CA ALA A 57 -15.27 30.83 -6.22
C ALA A 57 -14.10 31.17 -5.29
N ALA A 58 -12.86 31.06 -5.77
CA ALA A 58 -11.68 31.48 -5.03
C ALA A 58 -11.44 33.00 -5.07
N GLY A 59 -12.18 33.76 -5.88
CA GLY A 59 -12.01 35.21 -6.01
C GLY A 59 -10.83 35.62 -6.89
N GLY A 60 -10.38 34.75 -7.81
CA GLY A 60 -9.33 35.05 -8.78
C GLY A 60 -8.15 34.08 -8.76
N ILE A 61 -7.28 34.21 -9.78
CA ILE A 61 -6.12 33.33 -9.99
C ILE A 61 -5.07 33.48 -8.88
N GLU A 62 -4.91 34.69 -8.33
CA GLU A 62 -3.96 34.99 -7.29
C GLU A 62 -4.26 34.20 -6.01
N ASN A 63 -5.54 34.09 -5.64
CA ASN A 63 -5.93 33.34 -4.46
C ASN A 63 -5.80 31.83 -4.68
N VAL A 64 -6.15 31.32 -5.86
CA VAL A 64 -5.92 29.91 -6.24
C VAL A 64 -4.42 29.56 -6.13
N GLN A 65 -3.54 30.42 -6.66
CA GLN A 65 -2.09 30.24 -6.57
C GLN A 65 -1.59 30.26 -5.12
N LEU A 66 -2.11 31.18 -4.30
CA LEU A 66 -1.75 31.27 -2.88
C LEU A 66 -2.14 29.98 -2.14
N VAL A 67 -3.39 29.54 -2.29
CA VAL A 67 -3.90 28.30 -1.67
C VAL A 67 -3.08 27.10 -2.12
N HIS A 68 -2.76 27.01 -3.42
CA HIS A 68 -1.92 25.94 -3.96
C HIS A 68 -0.54 25.91 -3.30
N ARG A 69 0.13 27.07 -3.17
CA ARG A 69 1.46 27.16 -2.53
C ARG A 69 1.42 26.79 -1.05
N VAL A 70 0.41 27.25 -0.32
CA VAL A 70 0.24 26.93 1.11
C VAL A 70 -0.03 25.43 1.30
N ALA A 71 -0.93 24.85 0.51
CA ALA A 71 -1.21 23.41 0.53
C ALA A 71 0.03 22.59 0.15
N GLY A 72 0.81 23.07 -0.81
CA GLY A 72 2.08 22.45 -1.21
C GLY A 72 3.11 22.45 -0.08
N GLY A 73 3.30 23.59 0.59
CA GLY A 73 4.16 23.69 1.76
C GLY A 73 3.72 22.75 2.89
N ALA A 74 2.41 22.68 3.18
CA ALA A 74 1.87 21.77 4.18
C ALA A 74 2.12 20.30 3.81
N LEU A 75 1.88 19.90 2.55
CA LEU A 75 2.12 18.53 2.08
C LEU A 75 3.61 18.16 2.17
N ILE A 76 4.51 19.08 1.84
CA ILE A 76 5.96 18.88 1.96
C ILE A 76 6.33 18.61 3.42
N LEU A 77 5.81 19.39 4.37
CA LEU A 77 6.08 19.20 5.80
C LEU A 77 5.57 17.84 6.30
N VAL A 78 4.35 17.45 5.90
CA VAL A 78 3.79 16.12 6.22
C VAL A 78 4.67 15.02 5.62
N GLY A 79 5.11 15.17 4.38
CA GLY A 79 6.00 14.23 3.70
C GLY A 79 7.35 14.05 4.39
N PHE A 80 7.99 15.15 4.82
CA PHE A 80 9.24 15.08 5.59
C PHE A 80 9.04 14.43 6.96
N TYR A 81 7.95 14.75 7.66
CA TYR A 81 7.62 14.12 8.93
C TYR A 81 7.37 12.62 8.76
N HIS A 82 6.67 12.23 7.69
CA HIS A 82 6.45 10.83 7.34
C HIS A 82 7.76 10.10 7.06
N LEU A 83 8.64 10.69 6.24
CA LEU A 83 9.94 10.13 5.92
C LEU A 83 10.79 9.96 7.19
N ALA A 84 10.84 10.96 8.07
CA ALA A 84 11.56 10.86 9.34
C ALA A 84 11.01 9.72 10.23
N LEU A 85 9.69 9.55 10.28
CA LEU A 85 9.06 8.47 11.03
C LEU A 85 9.38 7.08 10.44
N VAL A 86 9.33 6.94 9.12
CA VAL A 86 9.70 5.68 8.44
C VAL A 86 11.17 5.36 8.64
N MET A 87 12.06 6.35 8.52
CA MET A 87 13.50 6.17 8.70
C MET A 87 13.86 5.81 10.15
N THR A 88 13.21 6.45 11.13
CA THR A 88 13.42 6.08 12.55
C THR A 88 12.87 4.68 12.85
N ALA A 89 11.74 4.29 12.28
CA ALA A 89 11.21 2.94 12.42
C ALA A 89 12.15 1.88 11.80
N ALA A 90 12.66 2.13 10.60
CA ALA A 90 13.55 1.20 9.90
C ALA A 90 14.95 1.11 10.54
N LEU A 91 15.59 2.26 10.83
CA LEU A 91 16.99 2.32 11.28
C LEU A 91 17.15 2.20 12.80
N ALA A 92 16.29 2.85 13.58
CA ALA A 92 16.45 2.92 15.03
C ALA A 92 15.65 1.85 15.79
N LEU A 93 14.51 1.41 15.24
CA LEU A 93 13.66 0.39 15.86
C LEU A 93 13.82 -1.00 15.22
N GLY A 94 14.53 -1.11 14.09
CA GLY A 94 14.75 -2.39 13.40
C GLY A 94 13.48 -3.01 12.83
N GLU A 95 12.41 -2.23 12.66
CA GLU A 95 11.14 -2.70 12.13
C GLU A 95 11.32 -3.07 10.66
N GLN A 96 11.06 -4.33 10.32
CA GLN A 96 11.20 -4.86 8.95
C GLN A 96 10.01 -4.47 8.05
N GLY A 97 8.94 -3.92 8.62
CA GLY A 97 7.71 -3.53 7.90
C GLY A 97 7.99 -2.58 6.71
N PRO A 98 8.67 -1.44 6.92
CA PRO A 98 9.05 -0.54 5.83
C PRO A 98 9.95 -1.19 4.77
N LEU A 99 10.88 -2.05 5.19
CA LEU A 99 11.82 -2.73 4.28
C LEU A 99 11.13 -3.78 3.39
N ARG A 100 10.01 -4.34 3.83
CA ARG A 100 9.17 -5.27 3.04
C ARG A 100 8.39 -4.60 1.92
N MET A 101 8.28 -3.26 1.94
CA MET A 101 7.64 -2.48 0.87
C MET A 101 8.61 -2.14 -0.27
N VAL A 102 9.89 -2.51 -0.18
CA VAL A 102 10.84 -2.36 -1.29
C VAL A 102 10.45 -3.32 -2.42
N PRO A 103 10.37 -2.88 -3.68
CA PRO A 103 9.94 -3.73 -4.78
C PRO A 103 11.04 -4.76 -5.03
N THR A 104 10.63 -6.01 -5.15
CA THR A 104 11.51 -7.13 -5.44
C THR A 104 11.32 -7.56 -6.90
N PRO A 105 12.31 -8.20 -7.55
CA PRO A 105 12.12 -8.75 -8.90
C PRO A 105 10.93 -9.72 -9.00
N ALA A 106 10.58 -10.39 -7.89
CA ALA A 106 9.39 -11.23 -7.80
C ALA A 106 8.07 -10.46 -7.98
N ASP A 107 8.01 -9.17 -7.60
CA ASP A 107 6.85 -8.31 -7.80
C ASP A 107 6.63 -8.00 -9.28
N VAL A 108 7.71 -7.86 -10.07
CA VAL A 108 7.63 -7.66 -11.53
C VAL A 108 7.08 -8.91 -12.23
N VAL A 109 7.56 -10.09 -11.83
CA VAL A 109 7.04 -11.36 -12.36
C VAL A 109 5.56 -11.53 -12.01
N ALA A 110 5.16 -11.18 -10.78
CA ALA A 110 3.77 -11.22 -10.36
C ALA A 110 2.89 -10.23 -11.16
N ALA A 111 3.38 -9.01 -11.40
CA ALA A 111 2.69 -8.01 -12.21
C ALA A 111 2.47 -8.49 -13.66
N VAL A 112 3.51 -9.03 -14.29
CA VAL A 112 3.43 -9.56 -15.66
C VAL A 112 2.47 -10.74 -15.74
N ARG A 113 2.51 -11.67 -14.77
CA ARG A 113 1.58 -12.81 -14.72
C ARG A 113 0.13 -12.36 -14.53
N ALA A 114 -0.11 -11.39 -13.65
CA ALA A 114 -1.44 -10.79 -13.48
C ALA A 114 -1.93 -10.16 -14.78
N TRP A 115 -1.07 -9.41 -15.48
CA TRP A 115 -1.38 -8.79 -16.76
C TRP A 115 -1.70 -9.82 -17.85
N LEU A 116 -0.90 -10.89 -17.95
CA LEU A 116 -1.12 -12.01 -18.86
C LEU A 116 -2.40 -12.80 -18.53
N SER A 117 -2.80 -12.86 -17.25
CA SER A 117 -4.05 -13.51 -16.84
C SER A 117 -5.29 -12.79 -17.36
N PHE A 118 -5.26 -11.46 -17.52
CA PHE A 118 -6.35 -10.70 -18.14
C PHE A 118 -6.57 -11.06 -19.61
N PHE A 119 -5.54 -11.56 -20.29
CA PHE A 119 -5.64 -12.10 -21.66
C PHE A 119 -6.05 -13.57 -21.71
N GLY A 120 -6.47 -14.16 -20.58
CA GLY A 120 -6.99 -15.53 -20.53
C GLY A 120 -5.92 -16.62 -20.64
N LEU A 121 -4.63 -16.30 -20.47
CA LEU A 121 -3.52 -17.24 -20.67
C LEU A 121 -3.38 -18.32 -19.57
N GLY A 122 -4.37 -18.50 -18.69
CA GLY A 122 -4.38 -19.56 -17.67
C GLY A 122 -3.27 -19.47 -16.61
N ILE A 123 -2.51 -18.36 -16.57
CA ILE A 123 -1.41 -18.18 -15.64
C ILE A 123 -1.97 -17.67 -14.31
N ARG A 124 -1.99 -18.54 -13.30
CA ARG A 124 -2.42 -18.17 -11.95
C ARG A 124 -1.47 -17.12 -11.34
N PRO A 125 -1.98 -16.07 -10.68
CA PRO A 125 -1.17 -15.12 -9.93
C PRO A 125 -0.30 -15.87 -8.92
N ALA A 126 0.97 -15.45 -8.76
CA ALA A 126 1.90 -16.11 -7.87
C ALA A 126 1.45 -15.95 -6.40
N PRO A 127 1.23 -17.04 -5.64
CA PRO A 127 0.99 -16.94 -4.20
C PRO A 127 2.26 -16.46 -3.49
N GLY A 128 2.14 -15.52 -2.55
CA GLY A 128 3.24 -14.99 -1.75
C GLY A 128 3.48 -13.49 -1.93
N SER A 129 4.70 -13.02 -1.66
CA SER A 129 5.05 -11.59 -1.55
C SER A 129 4.71 -10.71 -2.76
N GLY A 130 4.52 -11.31 -3.94
CA GLY A 130 4.08 -10.66 -5.18
C GLY A 130 2.56 -10.45 -5.31
N ALA A 131 1.74 -11.03 -4.43
CA ALA A 131 0.29 -10.83 -4.45
C ALA A 131 -0.13 -9.37 -4.14
N HIS A 132 0.74 -8.61 -3.46
CA HIS A 132 0.55 -7.19 -3.13
C HIS A 132 1.40 -6.26 -4.01
N TYR A 133 1.79 -6.68 -5.22
CA TYR A 133 2.68 -5.89 -6.08
C TYR A 133 2.13 -4.49 -6.38
N LEU A 134 0.82 -4.35 -6.63
CA LEU A 134 0.19 -3.05 -6.89
C LEU A 134 0.29 -2.10 -5.70
N GLN A 135 0.22 -2.60 -4.48
CA GLN A 135 0.35 -1.78 -3.27
C GLN A 135 1.76 -1.23 -3.12
N LYS A 136 2.77 -2.07 -3.40
CA LYS A 136 4.17 -1.63 -3.40
C LYS A 136 4.40 -0.62 -4.52
N LEU A 137 3.84 -0.86 -5.72
CA LEU A 137 3.92 0.09 -6.83
C LEU A 137 3.26 1.43 -6.49
N ASP A 138 2.06 1.44 -5.90
CA ASP A 138 1.39 2.66 -5.46
C ASP A 138 2.21 3.42 -4.41
N TYR A 139 2.75 2.71 -3.42
CA TYR A 139 3.61 3.29 -2.39
C TYR A 139 4.88 3.94 -2.98
N TRP A 140 5.54 3.26 -3.91
CA TRP A 140 6.74 3.80 -4.56
C TRP A 140 6.44 4.91 -5.54
N PHE A 141 5.36 4.79 -6.31
CA PHE A 141 4.88 5.84 -7.18
C PHE A 141 4.59 7.11 -6.38
N TRP A 142 3.94 6.98 -5.22
CA TRP A 142 3.68 8.08 -4.31
C TRP A 142 4.98 8.74 -3.81
N GLY A 143 5.94 7.94 -3.35
CA GLY A 143 7.23 8.45 -2.88
C GLY A 143 8.03 9.20 -3.96
N TRP A 144 8.11 8.65 -5.17
CA TRP A 144 8.80 9.29 -6.30
C TRP A 144 8.08 10.56 -6.77
N SER A 145 6.75 10.50 -6.85
CA SER A 145 5.91 11.65 -7.22
C SER A 145 6.06 12.79 -6.22
N MET A 146 6.07 12.48 -4.91
CA MET A 146 6.32 13.48 -3.86
C MET A 146 7.68 14.15 -4.04
N GLY A 147 8.73 13.40 -4.33
CA GLY A 147 10.06 13.95 -4.61
C GLY A 147 10.07 14.88 -5.83
N LEU A 148 9.53 14.40 -6.96
CA LEU A 148 9.47 15.16 -8.21
C LEU A 148 8.64 16.44 -8.06
N MET A 149 7.44 16.35 -7.48
CA MET A 149 6.53 17.48 -7.28
C MET A 149 7.10 18.50 -6.30
N THR A 150 7.75 18.05 -5.23
CA THR A 150 8.41 18.93 -4.26
C THR A 150 9.56 19.70 -4.92
N LEU A 151 10.45 18.99 -5.62
CA LEU A 151 11.62 19.61 -6.25
C LEU A 151 11.20 20.65 -7.28
N THR A 152 10.34 20.27 -8.22
CA THR A 152 9.88 21.16 -9.28
C THR A 152 9.01 22.31 -8.73
N GLY A 153 8.19 22.06 -7.72
CA GLY A 153 7.36 23.08 -7.07
C GLY A 153 8.19 24.13 -6.33
N VAL A 154 9.26 23.72 -5.63
CA VAL A 154 10.18 24.63 -4.94
C VAL A 154 10.92 25.51 -5.95
N ILE A 155 11.36 24.96 -7.09
CA ILE A 155 11.96 25.74 -8.19
C ILE A 155 10.97 26.80 -8.70
N ASN A 156 9.71 26.40 -8.93
CA ASN A 156 8.65 27.28 -9.44
C ASN A 156 8.20 28.35 -8.43
N LEU A 157 8.46 28.18 -7.14
CA LEU A 157 8.13 29.17 -6.11
C LEU A 157 8.98 30.43 -6.22
N VAL A 158 10.23 30.31 -6.67
CA VAL A 158 11.22 31.39 -6.73
C VAL A 158 12.03 31.38 -8.05
N PRO A 159 11.38 31.46 -9.22
CA PRO A 159 12.00 31.18 -10.51
C PRO A 159 13.21 32.09 -10.80
N PHE A 160 13.10 33.40 -10.54
CA PHE A 160 14.21 34.34 -10.75
C PHE A 160 15.43 34.08 -9.84
N ARG A 161 15.22 33.53 -8.64
CA ARG A 161 16.34 33.14 -7.76
C ARG A 161 16.92 31.80 -8.20
N ALA A 162 16.06 30.88 -8.63
CA ALA A 162 16.47 29.58 -9.14
C ALA A 162 17.37 29.72 -10.37
N GLU A 163 17.08 30.66 -11.30
CA GLU A 163 17.90 30.93 -12.49
C GLU A 163 19.32 31.45 -12.18
N ARG A 164 19.56 31.99 -10.98
CA ARG A 164 20.93 32.39 -10.58
C ARG A 164 21.79 31.19 -10.21
N ILE A 165 21.17 30.05 -9.93
CA ILE A 165 21.82 28.81 -9.48
C ILE A 165 21.72 27.73 -10.57
N LEU A 166 20.63 27.75 -11.34
CA LEU A 166 20.25 26.79 -12.37
C LEU A 166 20.16 27.51 -13.73
N SER A 167 20.28 26.80 -14.85
CA SER A 167 20.05 27.42 -16.17
C SER A 167 18.57 27.78 -16.38
N ALA A 168 18.31 28.79 -17.22
CA ALA A 168 16.95 29.16 -17.63
C ALA A 168 16.18 27.97 -18.21
N ASP A 169 16.86 27.14 -19.03
CA ASP A 169 16.28 25.92 -19.59
C ASP A 169 15.80 24.95 -18.52
N LEU A 170 16.55 24.80 -17.42
CA LEU A 170 16.18 23.90 -16.32
C LEU A 170 14.98 24.45 -15.53
N VAL A 171 14.90 25.77 -15.32
CA VAL A 171 13.75 26.40 -14.67
C VAL A 171 12.49 26.24 -15.51
N LEU A 172 12.59 26.45 -16.83
CA LEU A 172 11.48 26.22 -17.77
C LEU A 172 11.09 24.73 -17.83
N ALA A 173 12.07 23.84 -17.83
CA ALA A 173 11.83 22.40 -17.75
C ALA A 173 11.09 22.04 -16.46
N ALA A 174 11.51 22.56 -15.30
CA ALA A 174 10.84 22.33 -14.02
C ALA A 174 9.38 22.83 -14.03
N LEU A 175 9.12 24.00 -14.62
CA LEU A 175 7.76 24.53 -14.77
C LEU A 175 6.88 23.59 -15.59
N ARG A 176 7.38 23.17 -16.76
CA ARG A 176 6.65 22.29 -17.67
C ARG A 176 6.46 20.89 -17.08
N THR A 177 7.52 20.32 -16.51
CA THR A 177 7.49 19.01 -15.85
C THR A 177 6.53 19.01 -14.67
N HIS A 178 6.51 20.06 -13.84
CA HIS A 178 5.56 20.15 -12.72
C HIS A 178 4.12 20.07 -13.24
N SER A 179 3.80 20.88 -14.26
CA SER A 179 2.46 20.94 -14.86
C SER A 179 2.07 19.64 -15.57
N ASP A 180 2.97 19.01 -16.30
CA ASP A 180 2.66 17.79 -17.06
C ASP A 180 2.59 16.56 -16.16
N ALA A 181 3.53 16.42 -15.21
CA ALA A 181 3.51 15.31 -14.28
C ALA A 181 2.37 15.43 -13.24
N SER A 182 1.87 16.63 -12.92
CA SER A 182 0.71 16.77 -12.02
C SER A 182 -0.54 16.10 -12.56
N ILE A 183 -0.74 16.05 -13.89
CA ILE A 183 -1.86 15.32 -14.50
C ILE A 183 -1.71 13.82 -14.23
N ILE A 184 -0.51 13.28 -14.42
CA ILE A 184 -0.22 11.86 -14.21
C ILE A 184 -0.43 11.51 -12.73
N VAL A 185 0.08 12.34 -11.82
CA VAL A 185 -0.09 12.17 -10.38
C VAL A 185 -1.56 12.23 -9.98
N ALA A 186 -2.31 13.23 -10.47
CA ALA A 186 -3.74 13.36 -10.17
C ALA A 186 -4.54 12.17 -10.69
N ALA A 187 -4.28 11.73 -11.93
CA ALA A 187 -4.93 10.57 -12.53
C ALA A 187 -4.62 9.29 -11.74
N TRP A 188 -3.36 9.06 -11.37
CA TRP A 188 -2.97 7.91 -10.57
C TRP A 188 -3.66 7.90 -9.21
N VAL A 189 -3.69 9.03 -8.51
CA VAL A 189 -4.37 9.13 -7.22
C VAL A 189 -5.88 8.84 -7.38
N LEU A 190 -6.52 9.42 -8.39
CA LEU A 190 -7.96 9.24 -8.60
C LEU A 190 -8.33 7.81 -9.00
N VAL A 191 -7.55 7.17 -9.87
CA VAL A 191 -7.90 5.87 -10.45
C VAL A 191 -7.33 4.72 -9.61
N VAL A 192 -6.04 4.76 -9.30
CA VAL A 192 -5.34 3.63 -8.65
C VAL A 192 -5.47 3.76 -7.15
N HIS A 193 -5.06 4.90 -6.58
CA HIS A 193 -5.02 5.05 -5.14
C HIS A 193 -6.41 4.98 -4.52
N VAL A 194 -7.42 5.68 -5.06
CA VAL A 194 -8.79 5.60 -4.51
C VAL A 194 -9.42 4.22 -4.71
N ALA A 195 -9.26 3.58 -5.87
CA ALA A 195 -9.82 2.25 -6.09
C ALA A 195 -9.22 1.21 -5.13
N TYR A 196 -7.92 1.29 -4.86
CA TYR A 196 -7.25 0.38 -3.93
C TYR A 196 -7.53 0.72 -2.46
N SER A 197 -7.55 2.02 -2.11
CA SER A 197 -7.70 2.46 -0.71
C SER A 197 -9.14 2.47 -0.22
N GLY A 198 -10.12 2.63 -1.12
CA GLY A 198 -11.52 2.88 -0.77
C GLY A 198 -12.53 1.80 -1.14
N LEU A 199 -12.24 0.89 -2.09
CA LEU A 199 -13.27 0.02 -2.70
C LEU A 199 -13.09 -1.50 -2.53
N ALA A 200 -12.14 -1.98 -1.72
CA ALA A 200 -12.08 -3.42 -1.40
C ALA A 200 -11.69 -3.73 0.07
N PRO A 201 -12.61 -3.62 1.03
CA PRO A 201 -12.35 -3.97 2.43
C PRO A 201 -12.03 -5.46 2.66
N SER A 202 -12.47 -6.34 1.76
CA SER A 202 -12.40 -7.81 1.93
C SER A 202 -11.17 -8.47 1.30
N LEU A 203 -10.47 -7.80 0.38
CA LEU A 203 -9.24 -8.34 -0.26
C LEU A 203 -7.95 -8.00 0.52
N PHE A 204 -7.99 -6.97 1.38
CA PHE A 204 -6.81 -6.47 2.13
C PHE A 204 -6.75 -6.88 3.59
N ARG A 205 -7.82 -7.50 4.10
CA ARG A 205 -7.67 -8.41 5.22
C ARG A 205 -7.09 -9.68 4.62
N GLY A 206 -5.79 -9.65 4.28
CA GLY A 206 -5.06 -10.86 3.94
C GLY A 206 -5.47 -11.86 4.98
N ALA A 207 -6.10 -12.96 4.54
CA ALA A 207 -6.82 -13.88 5.42
C ALA A 207 -5.98 -14.01 6.68
N GLU A 208 -6.50 -13.52 7.81
CA GLU A 208 -5.87 -13.74 9.12
C GLU A 208 -5.46 -15.21 9.09
N PRO A 209 -4.17 -15.56 9.23
CA PRO A 209 -3.80 -16.96 9.26
C PRO A 209 -4.73 -17.58 10.28
N ALA A 210 -5.55 -18.55 9.82
CA ALA A 210 -6.60 -19.14 10.64
C ALA A 210 -5.98 -19.39 12.01
N PRO A 211 -6.62 -18.93 13.11
CA PRO A 211 -6.03 -18.95 14.44
C PRO A 211 -5.33 -20.28 14.58
N VAL A 212 -4.00 -20.27 14.71
CA VAL A 212 -3.24 -21.52 14.88
C VAL A 212 -3.99 -22.23 15.99
N PRO A 213 -4.64 -23.39 15.72
CA PRO A 213 -5.44 -24.05 16.73
C PRO A 213 -4.51 -24.17 17.92
N ALA A 214 -4.90 -23.56 19.04
CA ALA A 214 -4.06 -23.51 20.22
C ALA A 214 -3.58 -24.95 20.42
N GLY A 215 -2.27 -25.16 20.25
CA GLY A 215 -1.69 -26.46 20.50
C GLY A 215 -2.16 -26.89 21.89
N PRO A 216 -2.44 -28.18 22.10
CA PRO A 216 -2.96 -28.67 23.38
C PRO A 216 -2.16 -28.05 24.51
N ASP A 217 -2.85 -27.56 25.54
CA ASP A 217 -2.24 -26.90 26.69
C ASP A 217 -1.00 -27.72 27.11
N PRO A 218 0.19 -27.12 27.31
CA PRO A 218 1.36 -27.87 27.79
C PRO A 218 1.09 -28.71 29.04
N ALA A 219 0.04 -28.41 29.81
CA ALA A 219 -0.49 -29.28 30.86
C ALA A 219 -1.18 -30.55 30.29
N GLU A 220 -2.06 -30.43 29.30
CA GLU A 220 -2.73 -31.54 28.61
C GLU A 220 -1.75 -32.43 27.82
N ALA A 221 -0.76 -31.83 27.14
CA ALA A 221 0.29 -32.58 26.45
C ALA A 221 1.16 -33.39 27.44
N ARG A 222 1.40 -32.84 28.64
CA ARG A 222 2.13 -33.53 29.72
C ARG A 222 1.30 -34.67 30.32
N VAL A 223 -0.01 -34.48 30.50
CA VAL A 223 -0.92 -35.56 30.94
C VAL A 223 -1.06 -36.66 29.88
N ALA A 224 -1.11 -36.31 28.60
CA ALA A 224 -1.12 -37.27 27.50
C ALA A 224 0.17 -38.10 27.44
N SER A 225 1.33 -37.48 27.70
CA SER A 225 2.63 -38.17 27.75
C SER A 225 2.80 -39.10 28.95
N LEU A 226 1.98 -38.94 29.99
CA LEU A 226 1.98 -39.76 31.21
C LEU A 226 0.96 -40.89 31.16
N ARG A 227 0.15 -40.96 30.09
CA ARG A 227 -0.84 -42.02 29.92
C ARG A 227 -0.12 -43.27 29.38
N PRO A 228 -0.12 -44.41 30.10
CA PRO A 228 0.52 -45.63 29.62
C PRO A 228 -0.14 -46.10 28.33
N ALA A 229 0.67 -46.55 27.37
CA ALA A 229 0.17 -47.14 26.13
C ALA A 229 -0.74 -48.32 26.46
N ALA A 230 -1.93 -48.35 25.84
CA ALA A 230 -2.84 -49.48 25.97
C ALA A 230 -2.16 -50.75 25.44
N PRO A 231 -2.36 -51.92 26.08
CA PRO A 231 -1.74 -53.16 25.63
C PRO A 231 -2.26 -53.52 24.23
N GLU A 232 -1.31 -53.70 23.32
CA GLU A 232 -1.53 -54.16 21.95
C GLU A 232 -2.10 -55.59 22.00
N SER A 233 -3.41 -55.72 21.89
CA SER A 233 -4.06 -57.03 21.78
C SER A 233 -3.83 -57.59 20.39
N ALA A 234 -3.01 -58.63 20.34
CA ALA A 234 -2.78 -59.51 19.21
C ALA A 234 -4.07 -59.89 18.48
N ALA A 235 -4.09 -59.66 17.16
CA ALA A 235 -4.89 -60.42 16.21
C ALA A 235 -4.14 -60.47 14.87
N ALA A 236 -3.27 -61.47 14.75
CA ALA A 236 -2.78 -61.94 13.47
C ALA A 236 -3.97 -62.51 12.67
N GLY A 237 -4.10 -62.11 11.40
CA GLY A 237 -5.16 -62.58 10.51
C GLY A 237 -4.90 -62.23 9.04
N ILE A 238 -3.98 -63.00 8.44
CA ILE A 238 -3.96 -63.52 7.04
C ILE A 238 -4.61 -62.66 5.92
N ALA A 239 -3.79 -62.25 4.95
CA ALA A 239 -4.21 -61.68 3.65
C ALA A 239 -4.72 -62.76 2.66
N PRO A 240 -5.43 -62.37 1.57
CA PRO A 240 -4.72 -62.44 0.28
C PRO A 240 -5.06 -61.33 -0.75
N VAL A 241 -4.16 -61.28 -1.73
CA VAL A 241 -4.02 -60.45 -2.93
C VAL A 241 -5.14 -60.62 -3.97
N ALA A 242 -5.51 -59.55 -4.69
CA ALA A 242 -5.96 -59.59 -6.10
C ALA A 242 -5.86 -58.23 -6.85
N GLU A 243 -4.95 -58.23 -7.84
CA GLU A 243 -4.89 -57.58 -9.16
C GLU A 243 -5.71 -56.34 -9.63
N HIS A 244 -4.95 -55.44 -10.30
CA HIS A 244 -5.20 -54.71 -11.56
C HIS A 244 -6.52 -53.96 -11.84
N GLY A 245 -6.41 -52.65 -12.12
CA GLY A 245 -7.25 -52.02 -13.15
C GLY A 245 -7.50 -50.51 -13.09
N ARG A 246 -6.91 -49.81 -14.07
CA ARG A 246 -7.42 -48.62 -14.79
C ARG A 246 -7.33 -47.21 -14.19
N LEU A 247 -6.66 -46.39 -15.01
CA LEU A 247 -6.70 -44.94 -15.11
C LEU A 247 -8.04 -44.45 -15.69
N ASP A 248 -8.33 -43.19 -15.35
CA ASP A 248 -9.10 -42.16 -16.07
C ASP A 248 -10.61 -41.93 -15.80
N ALA A 249 -10.89 -40.62 -15.71
CA ALA A 249 -12.16 -39.88 -15.84
C ALA A 249 -13.09 -39.85 -14.61
N ALA A 250 -13.74 -38.74 -14.21
CA ALA A 250 -13.76 -37.33 -14.64
C ALA A 250 -14.70 -36.56 -13.66
N ALA A 251 -14.57 -35.22 -13.64
CA ALA A 251 -15.62 -34.22 -13.32
C ALA A 251 -16.18 -34.22 -11.87
N SER A 252 -16.54 -33.13 -11.20
CA SER A 252 -16.83 -31.73 -11.55
C SER A 252 -17.03 -30.99 -10.21
N GLU A 253 -16.44 -29.82 -9.99
CA GLU A 253 -16.86 -28.94 -8.87
C GLU A 253 -16.93 -27.48 -9.34
N ASP A 254 -18.14 -27.14 -9.79
CA ASP A 254 -18.97 -25.96 -9.48
C ASP A 254 -18.28 -24.63 -9.16
N TRP A 255 -18.45 -23.66 -10.07
CA TRP A 255 -17.94 -22.27 -9.99
C TRP A 255 -19.05 -21.20 -9.93
N GLU A 256 -20.30 -21.55 -9.62
CA GLU A 256 -21.40 -20.58 -9.58
C GLU A 256 -22.01 -20.46 -8.18
N ALA A 257 -21.79 -19.31 -7.52
CA ALA A 257 -22.85 -18.51 -6.88
C ALA A 257 -22.23 -17.34 -6.09
N ALA A 258 -22.11 -16.19 -6.74
CA ALA A 258 -22.33 -14.89 -6.10
C ALA A 258 -23.85 -14.65 -5.99
N PRO A 259 -24.28 -13.79 -5.06
CA PRO A 259 -24.50 -12.39 -5.46
C PRO A 259 -23.57 -11.39 -4.77
#